data_AF-A0A7V4AM83-F1
#
_entry.id   AF-A0A7V4AM83-F1
#
_cell.length_a   1.000
_cell.length_b   1.000
_cell.length_c   1.000
_cell.angle_alpha   90.00
_cell.angle_beta   90.00
_cell.angle_gamma   90.00
#
_symmetry.space_group_name_H-M   'P 1'
#
loop_
_entity.id
_entity.type
_entity.pdbx_description
1 polymer ?
#
loop_
_entity_poly.entity_id
_entity_poly.type
_entity_poly.pdbx_seq_one_letter_code
_entity_poly.pdbx_strand_id
1 'polypeptide(L)' 'MIFDLSQAKPPVVVDTTLRDGSHAHQHQYTQEEVRAIARVLDEAGVYAIE' A
#
# COMPACT_ATOMS: atom_id res chain seq x y z
N MET A 1 -7.92 -13.53 22.91
CA MET A 1 -6.80 -14.35 22.41
C MET A 1 -5.75 -13.39 21.88
N ILE A 2 -4.50 -13.53 22.31
CA ILE A 2 -3.37 -12.75 21.79
C ILE A 2 -2.62 -13.69 20.84
N PHE A 3 -2.39 -13.22 19.61
CA PHE A 3 -1.58 -13.96 18.64
C PHE A 3 -0.10 -13.65 18.90
N ASP A 4 0.69 -14.69 19.18
CA ASP A 4 2.15 -14.59 19.20
C ASP A 4 2.68 -14.78 17.78
N LEU A 5 3.34 -13.73 17.27
CA LEU A 5 3.92 -13.68 15.92
C LEU A 5 5.45 -13.73 15.94
N SER A 6 6.07 -14.01 17.09
CA SER A 6 7.53 -13.98 17.28
C SER A 6 8.32 -14.91 16.34
N GLN A 7 7.69 -15.97 15.84
CA GLN A 7 8.28 -16.93 14.90
C GLN A 7 7.66 -16.86 13.48
N ALA A 8 6.74 -15.93 13.25
CA ALA A 8 6.08 -15.82 11.95
C ALA A 8 7.04 -15.24 10.91
N LYS A 9 6.99 -15.78 9.68
CA LYS A 9 7.66 -15.15 8.54
C LYS A 9 6.98 -13.80 8.26
N PRO A 10 7.74 -12.72 8.03
CA PRO A 10 7.15 -11.45 7.62
C PRO A 10 6.31 -11.60 6.35
N PRO A 11 5.13 -10.98 6.28
CA PRO A 11 4.31 -11.01 5.08
C PRO A 11 4.98 -10.23 3.95
N VAL A 12 4.67 -10.61 2.71
CA VAL A 12 4.93 -9.79 1.54
C VAL A 12 3.74 -8.86 1.37
N VAL A 13 3.99 -7.56 1.38
CA VAL A 13 2.94 -6.54 1.29
C VAL A 13 2.80 -6.06 -0.14
N VAL A 14 1.61 -6.23 -0.72
CA VAL A 14 1.19 -5.61 -1.98
C VAL A 14 0.17 -4.54 -1.63
N ASP A 15 0.50 -3.28 -1.90
CA ASP A 15 -0.39 -2.16 -1.62
C ASP A 15 -1.33 -1.91 -2.82
N THR A 16 -2.61 -1.71 -2.56
CA THR A 16 -3.65 -1.50 -3.60
C THR A 16 -4.33 -0.14 -3.52
N THR A 17 -3.68 0.83 -2.88
CA THR A 17 -4.25 2.17 -2.64
C THR A 17 -4.57 2.91 -3.94
N LEU A 18 -3.76 2.75 -4.99
CA LEU A 18 -3.89 3.50 -6.24
C LEU A 18 -4.82 2.81 -7.26
N ARG A 19 -5.01 1.49 -7.15
CA ARG A 19 -6.00 0.72 -7.94
C ARG A 19 -7.33 0.61 -7.23
N ASP A 20 -7.38 -0.08 -6.09
CA ASP A 20 -8.63 -0.41 -5.40
C ASP A 20 -9.14 0.77 -4.57
N GLY A 21 -8.21 1.49 -3.92
CA GLY A 21 -8.50 2.74 -3.23
C GLY A 21 -9.00 3.85 -4.17
N SER A 22 -8.73 3.75 -5.47
CA SER A 22 -9.28 4.63 -6.51
C SER A 22 -10.81 4.67 -6.49
N HIS A 23 -11.48 3.56 -6.15
CA HIS A 23 -12.93 3.52 -6.03
C HIS A 23 -13.47 4.48 -4.95
N ALA A 24 -12.80 4.54 -3.80
CA ALA A 24 -13.15 5.48 -2.73
C ALA A 24 -12.95 6.94 -3.15
N HIS A 25 -11.98 7.18 -4.05
CA HIS A 25 -11.67 8.50 -4.60
C HIS A 25 -12.30 8.73 -6.00
N GLN A 26 -13.30 7.94 -6.40
CA GLN A 26 -14.03 8.06 -7.67
C GLN A 26 -13.12 8.14 -8.92
N HIS A 27 -11.95 7.49 -8.86
CA HIS A 27 -10.93 7.52 -9.91
C HIS A 27 -10.39 8.93 -10.23
N GLN A 28 -10.39 9.83 -9.25
CA GLN A 28 -9.99 11.24 -9.43
C GLN A 28 -8.60 11.59 -8.87
N TYR A 29 -7.73 10.60 -8.64
CA TYR A 29 -6.38 10.91 -8.15
C TYR A 29 -5.65 11.77 -9.18
N THR A 30 -5.08 12.87 -8.72
CA THR A 30 -4.17 13.68 -9.51
C THR A 30 -2.83 12.99 -9.68
N GLN A 31 -2.06 13.37 -10.70
CA GLN A 31 -0.74 12.78 -10.90
C GLN A 31 0.23 13.13 -9.76
N GLU A 32 0.07 14.31 -9.16
CA GLU A 32 0.83 14.74 -7.99
C GLU A 32 0.56 13.82 -6.79
N GLU A 33 -0.71 13.48 -6.53
CA GLU A 33 -1.09 12.54 -5.47
C GLU A 33 -0.56 11.14 -5.73
N VAL A 34 -0.72 10.62 -6.96
CA VAL A 34 -0.19 9.30 -7.34
C VAL A 34 1.31 9.22 -7.08
N ARG A 35 2.09 10.24 -7.50
CA ARG A 35 3.55 10.27 -7.27
C ARG A 35 3.90 10.36 -5.80
N ALA A 36 3.16 11.16 -5.02
CA ALA A 36 3.40 11.32 -3.59
C ALA A 36 3.12 10.01 -2.83
N ILE A 37 1.99 9.36 -3.11
CA ILE A 37 1.60 8.08 -2.50
C ILE A 37 2.61 6.99 -2.86
N ALA A 38 2.91 6.82 -4.15
CA ALA A 38 3.84 5.80 -4.61
C ALA A 38 5.23 5.95 -3.98
N ARG A 39 5.72 7.19 -3.85
CA ARG A 39 7.01 7.47 -3.19
C ARG A 39 7.03 7.02 -1.73
N VAL A 40 5.99 7.34 -0.97
CA VAL A 40 5.95 6.99 0.47
C VAL A 40 5.81 5.47 0.65
N LEU A 41 5.06 4.80 -0.21
CA LEU A 41 4.93 3.33 -0.18
C LEU A 41 6.25 2.64 -0.54
N ASP A 42 7.00 3.18 -1.51
CA ASP A 42 8.34 2.71 -1.86
C ASP A 42 9.32 2.92 -0.70
N GLU A 43 9.33 4.11 -0.09
CA GLU A 43 10.13 4.40 1.10
C GLU A 43 9.76 3.48 2.30
N ALA A 44 8.51 3.04 2.38
CA ALA A 44 8.03 2.08 3.38
C ALA A 44 8.41 0.62 3.06
N GLY A 45 8.93 0.33 1.87
CA GLY A 45 9.43 -0.98 1.48
C GLY A 45 8.36 -2.02 1.16
N VAL A 46 7.20 -1.62 0.65
CA VAL A 46 6.21 -2.58 0.13
C VAL A 46 6.78 -3.31 -1.10
N TYR A 47 6.33 -4.54 -1.34
CA TYR A 47 6.83 -5.34 -2.47
C TYR A 47 6.29 -4.84 -3.81
N ALA A 48 5.03 -4.41 -3.85
CA ALA A 48 4.39 -3.88 -5.04
C ALA A 48 3.35 -2.83 -4.69
N ILE A 49 3.10 -1.93 -5.63
CA ILE A 49 2.14 -0.83 -5.55
C ILE A 49 1.23 -0.97 -6.78
N GLU A 50 -0.07 -1.13 -6.55
CA GLU A 50 -1.13 -1.22 -7.56
C GLU A 50 -2.03 0.01 -7.54
#